data_AF-A0A7S7PXY2-F1
#
_entry.id   AF-A0A7S7PXY2-F1
#
_cell.length_a   1.000
_cell.length_b   1.000
_cell.length_c   1.000
_cell.angle_alpha   90.00
_cell.angle_beta   90.00
_cell.angle_gamma   90.00
#
_symmetry.space_group_name_H-M   'P 1'
#
loop_
_entity.id
_entity.type
_entity.pdbx_description
1 polymer ?
#
loop_
_entity_poly.entity_id
_entity_poly.type
_entity_poly.pdbx_seq_one_letter_code
_entity_poly.pdbx_strand_id
1 'polypeptide(L)'
;MRRPIDTAPRSGEDLWVEDATGAVEVGHWSPEADKWVWRDGSPIDPAPTHWYPVTEDVDPDDERSGGSLVTAAILIPVIFVGASLLGVFTPFTAQPDMTRIGSESALSLDQRPEITTGSLGLFQREATGALMQADPASVVRPSQRLDEDAPRIEARANELAEAHRELDEAVQRTHTAEIAAEELRKSLQQEQAHSAELANELAGARREIDAGNAQSRNADEVAAQRRDAAAREIAELQQSLQQERQRSGLLVKQANAAQAAAASAEQERHEAQSRAAALASELAGIPRGSLIADAAAAEQREAVGREVAELRQSLQDERQKNADLAAQAKAAQAVTANAEQQRRALEEAQAHAAALARELAETRREIETRNVQLREANDEASQQRQAANREIAELRQSLQQERSGIEAKQKDRASASGPADARLQVQQTNEGPILPATRSVEATVAEPLTAANQNEAEARLIPRAKALLDQGNIGAARIVLELAAEKDIAQASFMLAETYDPAVLSAWGTYGTRGEAAKARELYAKAHRGGIRQAKERLDALRR
;
A
#
# COMPACT_ATOMS: atom_id res chain seq x y z
N MET A 1 -27.92 21.80 2.45
CA MET A 1 -29.07 22.67 2.08
C MET A 1 -29.44 22.46 0.61
N ARG A 2 -30.60 21.83 0.37
CA ARG A 2 -31.19 21.59 -0.96
C ARG A 2 -31.50 22.90 -1.69
N ARG A 3 -31.07 23.04 -2.95
CA ARG A 3 -31.32 24.22 -3.79
C ARG A 3 -31.99 23.81 -5.10
N PRO A 4 -32.86 24.64 -5.70
CA PRO A 4 -33.48 24.32 -6.99
C PRO A 4 -32.42 24.28 -8.09
N ILE A 5 -32.54 23.35 -9.05
CA ILE A 5 -31.54 23.11 -10.10
C ILE A 5 -31.21 24.35 -10.94
N ASP A 6 -32.15 25.28 -11.09
CA ASP A 6 -31.95 26.54 -11.84
C ASP A 6 -30.89 27.46 -11.23
N THR A 7 -30.54 27.22 -9.97
CA THR A 7 -29.51 27.98 -9.23
C THR A 7 -28.14 27.29 -9.22
N ALA A 8 -28.00 26.14 -9.87
CA ALA A 8 -26.77 25.38 -9.89
C ALA A 8 -25.72 26.04 -10.81
N PRO A 9 -24.44 26.09 -10.39
CA PRO A 9 -23.38 26.63 -11.24
C PRO A 9 -23.20 25.73 -12.47
N ARG A 10 -23.32 26.33 -13.65
CA ARG A 10 -23.11 25.66 -14.95
C ARG A 10 -21.63 25.58 -15.35
N SER A 11 -20.74 25.51 -14.36
CA SER A 11 -19.27 25.56 -14.50
C SER A 11 -18.66 24.26 -15.01
N GLY A 12 -19.45 23.17 -15.12
CA GLY A 12 -18.95 21.83 -15.44
C GLY A 12 -18.31 21.11 -14.25
N GLU A 13 -18.47 21.65 -13.04
CA GLU A 13 -18.02 21.01 -11.80
C GLU A 13 -19.02 19.94 -11.35
N ASP A 14 -18.51 18.88 -10.72
CA ASP A 14 -19.30 17.81 -10.12
C ASP A 14 -20.12 18.36 -8.94
N LEU A 15 -21.43 18.17 -9.00
CA LEU A 15 -22.40 18.54 -7.98
C LEU A 15 -23.28 17.35 -7.64
N TRP A 16 -23.82 17.30 -6.42
CA TRP A 16 -24.88 16.35 -6.11
C TRP A 16 -26.20 16.86 -6.68
N VAL A 17 -26.85 16.04 -7.50
CA VAL A 17 -28.04 16.40 -8.25
C VAL A 17 -29.15 15.39 -7.93
N GLU A 18 -30.32 15.89 -7.53
CA GLU A 18 -31.54 15.11 -7.28
C GLU A 18 -32.38 15.07 -8.56
N ASP A 19 -32.63 13.87 -9.08
CA ASP A 19 -33.53 13.67 -10.21
C ASP A 19 -35.01 13.87 -9.83
N ALA A 20 -35.95 13.71 -10.77
CA ALA A 20 -37.37 13.82 -10.46
C ALA A 20 -37.93 12.59 -9.71
N THR A 21 -37.17 11.50 -9.60
CA THR A 21 -37.53 10.30 -8.83
C THR A 21 -37.09 10.39 -7.37
N GLY A 22 -36.26 11.39 -7.04
CA GLY A 22 -35.72 11.65 -5.72
C GLY A 22 -34.37 11.00 -5.46
N ALA A 23 -33.75 10.38 -6.47
CA ALA A 23 -32.41 9.82 -6.40
C ALA A 23 -31.37 10.94 -6.48
N VAL A 24 -30.42 10.94 -5.54
CA VAL A 24 -29.34 11.94 -5.48
C VAL A 24 -28.05 11.28 -5.95
N GLU A 25 -27.49 11.80 -7.05
CA GLU A 25 -26.25 11.28 -7.61
C GLU A 25 -25.36 12.43 -8.11
N VAL A 26 -24.08 12.16 -8.30
CA VAL A 26 -23.14 13.18 -8.79
C VAL A 26 -23.34 13.41 -10.28
N GLY A 27 -23.68 14.65 -10.64
CA GLY A 27 -23.82 15.11 -12.02
C GLY A 27 -23.19 16.48 -12.24
N HIS A 28 -22.96 16.83 -13.49
CA HIS A 28 -22.43 18.13 -13.89
C HIS A 28 -23.16 18.67 -15.12
N TRP A 29 -23.02 19.96 -15.37
CA TRP A 29 -23.58 20.60 -16.55
C TRP A 29 -22.69 20.33 -17.77
N SER A 30 -23.26 19.74 -18.83
CA SER A 30 -22.56 19.58 -20.11
C SER A 30 -22.87 20.78 -21.03
N PRO A 31 -21.89 21.68 -21.28
CA PRO A 31 -22.08 22.82 -22.19
C PRO A 31 -22.23 22.38 -23.66
N GLU A 32 -21.72 21.20 -24.02
CA GLU A 32 -21.84 20.65 -25.38
C GLU A 32 -23.25 20.13 -25.68
N ALA A 33 -23.92 19.62 -24.65
CA ALA A 33 -25.23 18.99 -24.77
C ALA A 33 -26.39 19.88 -24.25
N ASP A 34 -26.07 21.06 -23.72
CA ASP A 34 -26.99 22.03 -23.09
C ASP A 34 -27.94 21.36 -22.06
N LYS A 35 -27.41 20.38 -21.32
CA LYS A 35 -28.17 19.53 -20.39
C LYS A 35 -27.31 19.07 -19.22
N TRP A 36 -27.97 18.65 -18.14
CA TRP A 36 -27.34 17.96 -17.03
C TRP A 36 -27.04 16.50 -17.39
N VAL A 37 -25.84 16.05 -17.05
CA VAL A 37 -25.37 14.68 -17.27
C VAL A 37 -24.84 14.11 -15.96
N TRP A 38 -24.99 12.80 -15.78
CA TRP A 38 -24.34 12.05 -14.71
C TRP A 38 -22.83 11.98 -14.93
N ARG A 39 -22.07 11.55 -13.92
CA ARG A 39 -20.61 11.38 -14.01
C ARG A 39 -20.15 10.47 -15.14
N ASP A 40 -20.98 9.50 -15.55
CA ASP A 40 -20.74 8.60 -16.67
C ASP A 40 -20.98 9.23 -18.06
N GLY A 41 -21.45 10.50 -18.09
CA GLY A 41 -21.79 11.24 -19.30
C GLY A 41 -23.22 10.98 -19.82
N SER A 42 -24.00 10.14 -19.15
CA SER A 42 -25.39 9.86 -19.52
C SER A 42 -26.29 11.07 -19.22
N PRO A 43 -27.23 11.43 -20.12
CA PRO A 43 -28.18 12.51 -19.85
C PRO A 43 -29.14 12.15 -18.72
N ILE A 44 -29.41 13.12 -17.84
CA ILE A 44 -30.36 12.95 -16.72
C ILE A 44 -31.80 13.16 -17.25
N ASP A 45 -32.57 12.08 -17.38
CA ASP A 45 -33.97 12.08 -17.82
C ASP A 45 -34.81 11.20 -16.88
N PRO A 46 -35.83 11.75 -16.18
CA PRO A 46 -36.34 13.13 -16.23
C PRO A 46 -35.37 14.17 -15.66
N ALA A 47 -35.48 15.40 -16.17
CA ALA A 47 -34.60 16.52 -15.83
C ALA A 47 -34.48 16.72 -14.31
N PRO A 48 -33.27 17.00 -13.81
CA PRO A 48 -33.04 17.11 -12.38
C PRO A 48 -33.80 18.28 -11.76
N THR A 49 -34.16 18.15 -10.49
CA THR A 49 -35.03 19.13 -9.82
C THR A 49 -34.27 19.98 -8.81
N HIS A 50 -33.30 19.40 -8.09
CA HIS A 50 -32.56 20.07 -7.02
C HIS A 50 -31.07 19.68 -7.04
N TRP A 51 -30.23 20.49 -6.41
CA TRP A 51 -28.80 20.23 -6.25
C TRP A 51 -28.31 20.59 -4.85
N TYR A 52 -27.15 20.03 -4.48
CA TYR A 52 -26.47 20.26 -3.21
C TYR A 52 -25.01 20.67 -3.47
N PRO A 53 -24.49 21.67 -2.73
CA PRO A 53 -23.08 22.01 -2.81
C PRO A 53 -22.23 20.86 -2.25
N VAL A 54 -21.18 20.48 -2.99
CA VAL A 54 -20.18 19.51 -2.53
C VAL A 54 -19.36 20.18 -1.43
N THR A 55 -19.78 20.02 -0.18
CA THR A 55 -18.97 20.29 1.01
C THR A 55 -18.51 18.95 1.57
N GLU A 56 -17.23 18.86 1.94
CA GLU A 56 -16.54 17.64 2.39
C GLU A 56 -17.41 16.70 3.27
N ASP A 57 -17.43 15.43 2.87
CA ASP A 57 -17.78 14.23 3.67
C ASP A 57 -19.21 14.01 4.20
N VAL A 58 -20.26 14.58 3.59
CA VAL A 58 -21.64 14.19 3.94
C VAL A 58 -22.47 13.90 2.68
N ASP A 59 -22.81 12.62 2.49
CA ASP A 59 -23.82 12.17 1.55
C ASP A 59 -25.20 12.68 2.03
N PRO A 60 -25.97 13.43 1.22
CA PRO A 60 -27.25 13.99 1.62
C PRO A 60 -28.33 12.94 1.95
N ASP A 61 -28.13 11.66 1.63
CA ASP A 61 -29.02 10.58 2.08
C ASP A 61 -28.98 10.37 3.60
N ASP A 62 -27.93 10.84 4.30
CA ASP A 62 -27.87 10.80 5.77
C ASP A 62 -28.75 11.87 6.44
N GLU A 63 -29.04 13.00 5.79
CA GLU A 63 -29.85 14.08 6.40
C GLU A 63 -31.37 13.82 6.29
N ARG A 64 -31.84 13.01 5.34
CA ARG A 64 -33.29 12.74 5.15
C ARG A 64 -33.88 11.78 6.18
N SER A 65 -33.03 11.13 6.99
CA SER A 65 -33.44 10.11 7.98
C SER A 65 -33.56 10.65 9.41
N GLY A 66 -33.60 11.98 9.60
CA GLY A 66 -33.69 12.63 10.91
C GLY A 66 -35.10 13.08 11.33
N GLY A 67 -35.93 12.15 11.81
CA GLY A 67 -36.99 12.48 12.79
C GLY A 67 -38.40 11.92 12.53
N SER A 68 -38.69 10.72 13.03
CA SER A 68 -39.68 10.48 14.09
C SER A 68 -39.91 8.98 14.29
N LEU A 69 -39.41 8.52 15.43
CA LEU A 69 -39.53 7.24 16.13
C LEU A 69 -40.73 6.34 15.75
N VAL A 70 -40.44 5.04 15.53
CA VAL A 70 -40.83 3.88 16.37
C VAL A 70 -40.85 2.59 15.50
N THR A 71 -40.15 1.55 15.99
CA THR A 71 -40.19 0.11 15.59
C THR A 71 -39.76 -0.29 14.18
N ALA A 72 -38.54 -0.84 14.05
CA ALA A 72 -38.30 -2.27 13.82
C ALA A 72 -36.86 -2.45 13.31
N ALA A 73 -36.05 -3.09 14.13
CA ALA A 73 -34.70 -3.49 13.78
C ALA A 73 -34.70 -4.89 13.15
N ILE A 74 -33.79 -5.09 12.20
CA ILE A 74 -32.89 -6.25 12.00
C ILE A 74 -32.78 -6.70 10.53
N LEU A 75 -31.50 -6.74 10.09
CA LEU A 75 -30.80 -7.28 8.90
C LEU A 75 -30.52 -6.28 7.76
N ILE A 76 -29.29 -6.02 7.29
CA ILE A 76 -27.93 -6.61 7.48
C ILE A 76 -26.93 -5.55 6.94
N PRO A 77 -25.73 -5.37 7.54
CA PRO A 77 -24.55 -5.95 6.88
C PRO A 77 -23.66 -6.74 7.86
N VAL A 78 -23.64 -8.05 7.64
CA VAL A 78 -22.54 -8.94 8.01
C VAL A 78 -21.72 -9.14 6.75
N ILE A 79 -20.64 -8.38 6.57
CA ILE A 79 -19.37 -8.87 5.98
C ILE A 79 -18.25 -8.00 6.55
N PHE A 80 -17.57 -8.49 7.61
CA PHE A 80 -16.11 -8.42 7.84
C PHE A 80 -15.76 -8.73 9.31
N VAL A 81 -16.05 -9.96 9.78
CA VAL A 81 -15.32 -10.52 10.93
C VAL A 81 -15.07 -12.02 10.71
N GLY A 82 -13.87 -12.43 11.07
CA GLY A 82 -13.26 -13.73 10.82
C GLY A 82 -12.07 -13.40 9.95
N ALA A 83 -10.80 -13.44 10.36
CA ALA A 83 -10.18 -14.23 11.41
C ALA A 83 -9.11 -13.40 12.14
N SER A 84 -9.05 -13.58 13.46
CA SER A 84 -7.79 -13.67 14.23
C SER A 84 -8.14 -14.13 15.64
N LEU A 85 -8.61 -15.38 15.73
CA LEU A 85 -8.68 -16.13 16.98
C LEU A 85 -8.33 -17.59 16.68
N LEU A 86 -7.07 -17.83 16.35
CA LEU A 86 -6.38 -19.10 16.62
C LEU A 86 -4.92 -18.74 16.91
N GLY A 87 -4.60 -18.65 18.20
CA GLY A 87 -3.26 -18.34 18.68
C GLY A 87 -2.31 -19.50 18.43
N VAL A 88 -1.21 -19.21 17.75
CA VAL A 88 0.08 -19.88 17.95
C VAL A 88 1.16 -18.85 17.66
N PHE A 89 1.70 -18.19 18.69
CA PHE A 89 3.09 -17.72 18.68
C PHE A 89 3.57 -17.65 20.13
N THR A 90 4.49 -18.55 20.46
CA THR A 90 5.23 -18.61 21.72
C THR A 90 6.17 -17.41 21.83
N PRO A 91 6.20 -16.68 22.97
CA PRO A 91 7.15 -15.59 23.16
C PRO A 91 8.55 -16.16 23.43
N PHE A 92 9.51 -15.76 22.60
CA PHE A 92 10.94 -15.93 22.84
C PHE A 92 11.34 -15.02 24.02
N THR A 93 11.55 -15.61 25.20
CA THR A 93 12.08 -14.92 26.37
C THR A 93 13.61 -15.00 26.35
N ALA A 94 14.28 -13.89 26.06
CA ALA A 94 15.69 -13.72 26.36
C ALA A 94 15.82 -13.12 27.77
N GLN A 95 16.09 -13.99 28.74
CA GLN A 95 16.46 -13.62 30.11
C GLN A 95 17.91 -13.09 30.12
N PRO A 96 18.23 -11.99 30.83
CA PRO A 96 19.59 -11.48 30.95
C PRO A 96 20.33 -12.26 32.02
N ASP A 97 21.29 -13.10 31.63
CA ASP A 97 22.16 -13.80 32.57
C ASP A 97 23.40 -12.94 32.84
N MET A 98 23.39 -12.33 34.02
CA MET A 98 24.52 -11.60 34.58
C MET A 98 25.45 -12.62 35.25
N THR A 99 26.62 -12.88 34.67
CA THR A 99 27.74 -13.45 35.42
C THR A 99 28.86 -12.43 35.53
N ARG A 100 29.04 -11.99 36.77
CA ARG A 100 30.01 -11.07 37.30
C ARG A 100 31.15 -11.89 37.88
N ILE A 101 32.35 -11.73 37.34
CA ILE A 101 33.65 -12.02 37.99
C ILE A 101 34.51 -10.82 37.58
N GLY A 102 34.63 -9.78 38.40
CA GLY A 102 35.69 -9.63 39.42
C GLY A 102 36.93 -9.02 38.75
N SER A 103 37.57 -7.95 39.18
CA SER A 103 37.52 -7.12 40.38
C SER A 103 38.55 -6.01 40.19
N GLU A 104 38.15 -4.79 40.54
CA GLU A 104 38.96 -3.78 41.23
C GLU A 104 40.27 -3.27 40.60
N SER A 105 40.29 -1.97 40.31
CA SER A 105 41.21 -1.01 40.94
C SER A 105 40.87 0.40 40.46
N ALA A 106 40.16 1.14 41.30
CA ALA A 106 40.17 2.59 41.26
C ALA A 106 41.54 3.06 41.75
N LEU A 107 42.35 3.59 40.84
CA LEU A 107 43.46 4.48 41.18
C LEU A 107 43.23 5.80 40.43
N SER A 108 42.80 6.79 41.21
CA SER A 108 43.00 8.20 40.94
C SER A 108 44.48 8.47 40.69
N LEU A 109 44.84 8.85 39.47
CA LEU A 109 46.00 9.69 39.23
C LEU A 109 45.76 10.56 37.99
N ASP A 110 45.78 11.85 38.27
CA ASP A 110 45.96 13.00 37.41
C ASP A 110 46.85 12.73 36.17
N GLN A 111 46.28 12.86 34.96
CA GLN A 111 47.03 13.35 33.79
C GLN A 111 46.11 13.72 32.62
N ARG A 112 45.84 15.03 32.50
CA ARG A 112 45.54 15.68 31.22
C ARG A 112 46.78 15.64 30.33
N PRO A 113 46.65 15.42 29.01
CA PRO A 113 47.47 16.13 28.05
C PRO A 113 46.64 17.30 27.52
N GLU A 114 46.91 18.48 28.06
CA GLU A 114 46.60 19.73 27.39
C GLU A 114 47.46 19.81 26.13
N ILE A 115 46.83 19.72 24.95
CA ILE A 115 47.47 20.17 23.72
C ILE A 115 47.17 21.66 23.62
N THR A 116 48.06 22.43 24.23
CA THR A 116 48.10 23.88 24.07
C THR A 116 48.49 24.21 22.62
N THR A 117 47.63 24.99 21.99
CA THR A 117 47.94 25.80 20.81
C THR A 117 49.20 26.61 21.06
N GLY A 118 50.27 26.30 20.33
CA GLY A 118 51.54 27.00 20.40
C GLY A 118 52.07 27.39 19.03
N SER A 119 52.06 28.69 18.77
CA SER A 119 53.06 29.43 18.00
C SER A 119 53.09 29.28 16.47
N LEU A 120 52.38 30.23 15.86
CA LEU A 120 52.62 30.80 14.53
C LEU A 120 54.00 31.50 14.54
N GLY A 121 55.01 30.87 13.96
CA GLY A 121 56.38 31.39 13.84
C GLY A 121 56.69 31.80 12.41
N LEU A 122 56.48 33.08 12.12
CA LEU A 122 57.00 33.79 10.95
C LEU A 122 58.54 33.70 10.92
N PHE A 123 59.12 33.08 9.89
CA PHE A 123 60.53 33.31 9.55
C PHE A 123 60.63 34.44 8.53
N GLN A 124 60.83 35.62 9.09
CA GLN A 124 61.30 36.84 8.46
C GLN A 124 62.72 36.60 7.94
N ARG A 125 62.90 36.68 6.61
CA ARG A 125 64.21 36.62 5.95
C ARG A 125 64.85 38.00 6.04
N GLU A 126 65.63 38.24 7.09
CA GLU A 126 66.47 39.43 7.21
C GLU A 126 67.64 39.35 6.20
N ALA A 127 67.58 40.24 5.21
CA ALA A 127 68.70 40.59 4.36
C ALA A 127 69.62 41.55 5.13
N THR A 128 70.79 41.09 5.54
CA THR A 128 71.86 41.96 6.02
C THR A 128 72.61 42.53 4.81
N GLY A 129 72.37 43.82 4.55
CA GLY A 129 73.26 44.65 3.75
C GLY A 129 74.49 45.02 4.57
N ALA A 130 75.68 44.68 4.06
CA ALA A 130 76.95 45.22 4.55
C ALA A 130 77.61 46.00 3.40
N LEU A 131 77.64 47.33 3.54
CA LEU A 131 78.38 48.25 2.70
C LEU A 131 79.86 48.30 3.12
N MET A 132 80.72 48.26 2.11
CA MET A 132 82.07 48.84 1.95
C MET A 132 82.87 49.32 3.18
N GLN A 133 84.14 48.86 3.28
CA GLN A 133 85.31 49.75 3.34
C GLN A 133 86.62 49.06 2.90
N ALA A 134 87.40 49.77 2.07
CA ALA A 134 88.76 49.48 1.58
C ALA A 134 89.81 49.51 2.72
N ASP A 135 91.08 49.10 2.65
CA ASP A 135 92.16 48.92 1.63
C ASP A 135 93.38 48.30 2.43
N PRO A 136 94.62 48.07 1.93
CA PRO A 136 95.15 48.05 0.57
C PRO A 136 96.07 46.84 0.22
N ALA A 137 96.52 46.88 -1.03
CA ALA A 137 97.39 45.99 -1.79
C ALA A 137 98.77 45.63 -1.20
N SER A 138 99.30 44.52 -1.74
CA SER A 138 100.71 44.21 -2.13
C SER A 138 101.01 42.73 -1.78
N VAL A 139 101.67 41.86 -2.55
CA VAL A 139 102.65 41.95 -3.64
C VAL A 139 102.48 40.72 -4.56
N VAL A 140 102.72 40.95 -5.86
CA VAL A 140 102.79 40.00 -6.97
C VAL A 140 103.86 38.90 -6.77
N ARG A 141 103.55 37.65 -7.13
CA ARG A 141 104.42 36.83 -8.00
C ARG A 141 103.64 35.72 -8.74
N PRO A 142 103.74 35.64 -10.08
CA PRO A 142 103.11 34.61 -10.89
C PRO A 142 104.10 33.45 -11.11
N SER A 143 103.68 32.20 -10.91
CA SER A 143 104.34 31.02 -11.50
C SER A 143 103.45 29.78 -11.41
N GLN A 144 102.98 29.35 -12.58
CA GLN A 144 102.99 27.96 -13.05
C GLN A 144 102.29 26.86 -12.21
N ARG A 145 101.03 26.57 -12.58
CA ARG A 145 100.61 25.25 -13.11
C ARG A 145 99.11 25.32 -13.48
N LEU A 146 98.81 25.63 -14.74
CA LEU A 146 97.42 25.70 -15.25
C LEU A 146 96.95 24.38 -15.90
N ASP A 147 97.72 23.30 -15.78
CA ASP A 147 97.39 22.00 -16.41
C ASP A 147 97.03 20.88 -15.42
N GLU A 148 96.97 21.12 -14.10
CA GLU A 148 96.53 20.12 -13.10
C GLU A 148 95.18 20.41 -12.43
N ASP A 149 94.65 21.65 -12.50
CA ASP A 149 93.41 22.04 -11.80
C ASP A 149 92.15 22.00 -12.67
N ALA A 150 92.28 21.96 -14.00
CA ALA A 150 91.16 21.82 -14.92
C ALA A 150 90.28 20.57 -14.65
N PRO A 151 90.83 19.36 -14.45
CA PRO A 151 90.00 18.18 -14.19
C PRO A 151 89.31 18.20 -12.81
N ARG A 152 89.86 18.92 -11.82
CA ARG A 152 89.22 19.08 -10.49
C ARG A 152 88.06 20.07 -10.52
N ILE A 153 88.19 21.15 -11.29
CA ILE A 153 87.13 22.15 -11.46
C ILE A 153 85.97 21.52 -12.25
N GLU A 154 86.24 20.74 -13.29
CA GLU A 154 85.21 19.97 -14.01
C GLU A 154 84.55 18.90 -13.15
N ALA A 155 85.31 18.14 -12.35
CA ALA A 155 84.75 17.15 -11.42
C ALA A 155 83.80 17.79 -10.39
N ARG A 156 84.20 18.92 -9.79
CA ARG A 156 83.33 19.65 -8.85
C ARG A 156 82.10 20.28 -9.52
N ALA A 157 82.23 20.72 -10.76
CA ALA A 157 81.09 21.22 -11.54
C ALA A 157 80.08 20.09 -11.85
N ASN A 158 80.58 18.88 -12.14
CA ASN A 158 79.74 17.71 -12.34
C ASN A 158 79.06 17.23 -11.04
N GLU A 159 79.77 17.22 -9.90
CA GLU A 159 79.18 16.91 -8.60
C GLU A 159 78.08 17.91 -8.20
N LEU A 160 78.27 19.22 -8.47
CA LEU A 160 77.23 20.24 -8.26
C LEU A 160 76.03 20.04 -9.19
N ALA A 161 76.26 19.66 -10.45
CA ALA A 161 75.19 19.37 -11.39
C ALA A 161 74.39 18.11 -10.99
N GLU A 162 75.05 17.08 -10.46
CA GLU A 162 74.39 15.88 -9.91
C GLU A 162 73.61 16.23 -8.64
N ALA A 163 74.18 16.98 -7.70
CA ALA A 163 73.48 17.40 -6.49
C ALA A 163 72.24 18.27 -6.79
N HIS A 164 72.31 19.15 -7.80
CA HIS A 164 71.15 19.90 -8.26
C HIS A 164 70.08 18.99 -8.89
N ARG A 165 70.49 17.99 -9.67
CA ARG A 165 69.57 17.01 -10.26
C ARG A 165 68.86 16.18 -9.20
N GLU A 166 69.58 15.74 -8.18
CA GLU A 166 69.00 15.00 -7.04
C GLU A 166 68.04 15.87 -6.23
N LEU A 167 68.37 17.15 -6.04
CA LEU A 167 67.50 18.12 -5.37
C LEU A 167 66.21 18.34 -6.18
N ASP A 168 66.32 18.52 -7.49
CA ASP A 168 65.16 18.67 -8.38
C ASP A 168 64.28 17.42 -8.37
N GLU A 169 64.88 16.23 -8.38
CA GLU A 169 64.15 14.97 -8.25
C GLU A 169 63.46 14.82 -6.88
N ALA A 170 64.13 15.23 -5.80
CA ALA A 170 63.54 15.22 -4.47
C ALA A 170 62.34 16.17 -4.36
N VAL A 171 62.44 17.38 -4.93
CA VAL A 171 61.35 18.35 -4.98
C VAL A 171 60.16 17.83 -5.81
N GLN A 172 60.43 17.16 -6.93
CA GLN A 172 59.38 16.51 -7.72
C GLN A 172 58.70 15.40 -6.94
N ARG A 173 59.46 14.56 -6.23
CA ARG A 173 58.89 13.50 -5.38
C ARG A 173 58.02 14.07 -4.26
N THR A 174 58.44 15.14 -3.58
CA THR A 174 57.62 15.79 -2.55
C THR A 174 56.35 16.40 -3.14
N HIS A 175 56.44 17.04 -4.30
CA HIS A 175 55.26 17.62 -4.96
C HIS A 175 54.25 16.53 -5.38
N THR A 176 54.72 15.39 -5.91
CA THR A 176 53.82 14.27 -6.23
C THR A 176 53.20 13.65 -4.98
N ALA A 177 53.92 13.59 -3.86
CA ALA A 177 53.40 13.10 -2.59
C ALA A 177 52.37 14.06 -1.98
N GLU A 178 52.55 15.38 -2.13
CA GLU A 178 51.57 16.39 -1.69
C GLU A 178 50.28 16.30 -2.49
N ILE A 179 50.36 16.17 -3.82
CA ILE A 179 49.18 15.97 -4.67
C ILE A 179 48.44 14.68 -4.28
N ALA A 180 49.16 13.58 -4.08
CA ALA A 180 48.57 12.32 -3.65
C ALA A 180 47.92 12.43 -2.25
N ALA A 181 48.52 13.19 -1.33
CA ALA A 181 47.95 13.43 0.00
C ALA A 181 46.70 14.32 -0.04
N GLU A 182 46.64 15.29 -0.95
CA GLU A 182 45.44 16.10 -1.19
C GLU A 182 44.31 15.29 -1.82
N GLU A 183 44.62 14.41 -2.76
CA GLU A 183 43.64 13.48 -3.35
C GLU A 183 43.06 12.53 -2.30
N LEU A 184 43.90 11.97 -1.42
CA LEU A 184 43.45 11.14 -0.30
C LEU A 184 42.59 11.91 0.71
N ARG A 185 42.91 13.18 0.98
CA ARG A 185 42.06 14.03 1.84
C ARG A 185 40.70 14.29 1.19
N LYS A 186 40.67 14.55 -0.11
CA LYS A 186 39.41 14.73 -0.86
C LYS A 186 38.57 13.46 -0.87
N SER A 187 39.19 12.29 -1.09
CA SER A 187 38.45 11.02 -1.06
C SER A 187 37.90 10.72 0.33
N LEU A 188 38.67 10.98 1.39
CA LEU A 188 38.20 10.81 2.78
C LEU A 188 37.05 11.77 3.10
N GLN A 189 37.11 13.04 2.68
CA GLN A 189 36.01 13.98 2.85
C GLN A 189 34.75 13.55 2.09
N GLN A 190 34.92 13.01 0.88
CA GLN A 190 33.80 12.50 0.09
C GLN A 190 33.15 11.27 0.74
N GLU A 191 33.95 10.35 1.29
CA GLU A 191 33.44 9.19 2.04
C GLU A 191 32.72 9.61 3.33
N GLN A 192 33.25 10.62 4.04
CA GLN A 192 32.60 11.19 5.22
C GLN A 192 31.27 11.88 4.88
N ALA A 193 31.21 12.62 3.77
CA ALA A 193 29.96 13.23 3.30
C ALA A 193 28.93 12.15 2.92
N HIS A 194 29.36 11.14 2.16
CA HIS A 194 28.49 10.04 1.74
C HIS A 194 27.96 9.22 2.92
N SER A 195 28.80 8.94 3.92
CA SER A 195 28.36 8.25 5.15
C SER A 195 27.38 9.09 5.98
N ALA A 196 27.54 10.42 6.02
CA ALA A 196 26.59 11.31 6.69
C ALA A 196 25.23 11.36 5.97
N GLU A 197 25.24 11.34 4.63
CA GLU A 197 24.02 11.23 3.81
C GLU A 197 23.29 9.90 4.09
N LEU A 198 24.01 8.77 4.05
CA LEU A 198 23.43 7.45 4.38
C LEU A 198 22.87 7.39 5.80
N ALA A 199 23.54 8.03 6.78
CA ALA A 199 23.03 8.11 8.15
C ALA A 199 21.72 8.92 8.23
N ASN A 200 21.61 10.00 7.46
CA ASN A 200 20.39 10.81 7.37
C ASN A 200 19.26 10.06 6.66
N GLU A 201 19.55 9.36 5.57
CA GLU A 201 18.58 8.51 4.87
C GLU A 201 18.05 7.40 5.79
N LEU A 202 18.94 6.75 6.55
CA LEU A 202 18.55 5.69 7.49
C LEU A 202 17.74 6.24 8.66
N ALA A 203 18.04 7.46 9.13
CA ALA A 203 17.21 8.14 10.12
C ALA A 203 15.84 8.54 9.56
N GLY A 204 15.77 8.97 8.29
CA GLY A 204 14.53 9.24 7.58
C GLY A 204 13.66 8.00 7.45
N ALA A 205 14.23 6.90 6.93
CA ALA A 205 13.54 5.62 6.80
C ALA A 205 13.02 5.09 8.13
N ARG A 206 13.79 5.23 9.23
CA ARG A 206 13.31 4.87 10.58
C ARG A 206 12.11 5.70 11.01
N ARG A 207 12.12 7.02 10.78
CA ARG A 207 10.98 7.89 11.12
C ARG A 207 9.74 7.55 10.30
N GLU A 208 9.90 7.21 9.03
CA GLU A 208 8.79 6.78 8.18
C GLU A 208 8.18 5.46 8.67
N ILE A 209 9.01 4.50 9.06
CA ILE A 209 8.56 3.23 9.66
C ILE A 209 7.82 3.50 10.98
N ASP A 210 8.36 4.35 11.85
CA ASP A 210 7.72 4.70 13.12
C ASP A 210 6.39 5.44 12.92
N ALA A 211 6.31 6.33 11.94
CA ALA A 211 5.08 7.01 11.55
C ALA A 211 4.04 6.02 11.00
N GLY A 212 4.45 5.09 10.13
CA GLY A 212 3.60 4.03 9.60
C GLY A 212 3.06 3.12 10.71
N ASN A 213 3.91 2.74 11.67
CA ASN A 213 3.52 1.96 12.84
C ASN A 213 2.52 2.71 13.73
N ALA A 214 2.71 4.01 13.94
CA ALA A 214 1.77 4.84 14.70
C ALA A 214 0.42 4.95 13.99
N GLN A 215 0.41 5.14 12.67
CA GLN A 215 -0.82 5.16 11.87
C GLN A 215 -1.56 3.83 11.92
N SER A 216 -0.85 2.70 11.85
CA SER A 216 -1.45 1.37 12.00
C SER A 216 -2.11 1.21 13.37
N ARG A 217 -1.45 1.61 14.46
CA ARG A 217 -2.03 1.55 15.82
C ARG A 217 -3.29 2.40 15.94
N ASN A 218 -3.28 3.61 15.39
CA ASN A 218 -4.46 4.48 15.39
C ASN A 218 -5.62 3.86 14.58
N ALA A 219 -5.32 3.25 13.42
CA ALA A 219 -6.32 2.55 12.63
C ALA A 219 -6.91 1.35 13.38
N ASP A 220 -6.07 0.57 14.08
CA ASP A 220 -6.50 -0.56 14.91
C ASP A 220 -7.37 -0.09 16.09
N GLU A 221 -7.03 1.03 16.73
CA GLU A 221 -7.82 1.61 17.81
C GLU A 221 -9.19 2.10 17.33
N VAL A 222 -9.24 2.81 16.19
CA VAL A 222 -10.51 3.23 15.57
C VAL A 222 -11.35 2.01 15.18
N ALA A 223 -10.73 0.96 14.64
CA ALA A 223 -11.42 -0.28 14.31
C ALA A 223 -11.96 -0.99 15.57
N ALA A 224 -11.23 -0.97 16.69
CA ALA A 224 -11.69 -1.50 17.97
C ALA A 224 -12.90 -0.72 18.51
N GLN A 225 -12.83 0.62 18.48
CA GLN A 225 -13.93 1.48 18.93
C GLN A 225 -15.21 1.26 18.12
N ARG A 226 -15.10 1.09 16.79
CA ARG A 226 -16.25 0.75 15.93
C ARG A 226 -16.87 -0.60 16.27
N ARG A 227 -16.04 -1.62 16.58
CA ARG A 227 -16.54 -2.94 17.01
C ARG A 227 -17.28 -2.85 18.33
N ASP A 228 -16.74 -2.10 19.30
CA ASP A 228 -17.37 -1.92 20.60
C ASP A 228 -18.70 -1.15 20.49
N ALA A 229 -18.75 -0.11 19.63
CA ALA A 229 -19.98 0.62 19.34
C ALA A 229 -21.04 -0.29 18.71
N ALA A 230 -20.68 -1.03 17.66
CA ALA A 230 -21.57 -1.98 17.01
C ALA A 230 -22.07 -3.08 17.96
N ALA A 231 -21.20 -3.57 18.86
CA ALA A 231 -21.59 -4.57 19.86
C ALA A 231 -22.61 -4.02 20.87
N ARG A 232 -22.49 -2.75 21.28
CA ARG A 232 -23.46 -2.09 22.15
C ARG A 232 -24.81 -1.92 21.46
N GLU A 233 -24.81 -1.46 20.21
CA GLU A 233 -26.04 -1.33 19.42
C GLU A 233 -26.76 -2.68 19.24
N ILE A 234 -26.01 -3.75 18.93
CA ILE A 234 -26.59 -5.10 18.82
C ILE A 234 -27.20 -5.54 20.16
N ALA A 235 -26.53 -5.26 21.28
CA ALA A 235 -27.04 -5.60 22.61
C ALA A 235 -28.35 -4.84 22.94
N GLU A 236 -28.42 -3.54 22.61
CA GLU A 236 -29.63 -2.73 22.78
C GLU A 236 -30.78 -3.24 21.90
N LEU A 237 -30.50 -3.58 20.64
CA LEU A 237 -31.49 -4.16 19.73
C LEU A 237 -32.03 -5.50 20.24
N GLN A 238 -31.15 -6.38 20.73
CA GLN A 238 -31.56 -7.65 21.34
C GLN A 238 -32.46 -7.43 22.56
N GLN A 239 -32.14 -6.46 23.41
CA GLN A 239 -32.97 -6.11 24.57
C GLN A 239 -34.35 -5.59 24.15
N SER A 240 -34.41 -4.72 23.13
CA SER A 240 -35.67 -4.19 22.61
C SER A 240 -36.56 -5.29 22.02
N LEU A 241 -35.98 -6.20 21.23
CA LEU A 241 -36.68 -7.35 20.66
C LEU A 241 -37.21 -8.29 21.76
N GLN A 242 -36.44 -8.48 22.83
CA GLN A 242 -36.88 -9.27 23.98
C GLN A 242 -38.06 -8.62 24.71
N GLN A 243 -38.04 -7.29 24.90
CA GLN A 243 -39.18 -6.55 25.45
C GLN A 243 -40.42 -6.66 24.57
N GLU A 244 -40.28 -6.55 23.25
CA GLU A 244 -41.39 -6.68 22.31
C GLU A 244 -41.97 -8.11 22.32
N ARG A 245 -41.14 -9.14 22.41
CA ARG A 245 -41.57 -10.54 22.60
C ARG A 245 -42.33 -10.76 23.90
N GLN A 246 -41.88 -10.13 24.99
CA GLN A 246 -42.61 -10.20 26.27
C GLN A 246 -43.96 -9.48 26.17
N ARG A 247 -44.00 -8.30 25.54
CA ARG A 247 -45.22 -7.51 25.36
C ARG A 247 -46.23 -8.23 24.47
N SER A 248 -45.80 -8.77 23.33
CA SER A 248 -46.64 -9.59 22.45
C SER A 248 -47.13 -10.86 23.16
N GLY A 249 -46.28 -11.51 23.96
CA GLY A 249 -46.68 -12.66 24.79
C GLY A 249 -47.79 -12.32 25.80
N LEU A 250 -47.76 -11.13 26.41
CA LEU A 250 -48.84 -10.66 27.29
C LEU A 250 -50.12 -10.37 26.51
N LEU A 251 -50.04 -9.73 25.35
CA LEU A 251 -51.20 -9.44 24.50
C LEU A 251 -51.87 -10.73 24.00
N VAL A 252 -51.09 -11.74 23.60
CA VAL A 252 -51.62 -13.06 23.21
C VAL A 252 -52.34 -13.72 24.38
N LYS A 253 -51.80 -13.66 25.60
CA LYS A 253 -52.48 -14.17 26.80
C LYS A 253 -53.80 -13.44 27.06
N GLN A 254 -53.84 -12.12 26.89
CA GLN A 254 -55.06 -11.33 27.04
C GLN A 254 -56.10 -11.67 25.97
N ALA A 255 -55.68 -11.81 24.70
CA ALA A 255 -56.56 -12.21 23.60
C ALA A 255 -57.16 -13.60 23.84
N ASN A 256 -56.36 -14.57 24.27
CA ASN A 256 -56.83 -15.92 24.59
C ASN A 256 -57.82 -15.90 25.78
N ALA A 257 -57.56 -15.09 26.81
CA ALA A 257 -58.49 -14.93 27.94
C ALA A 257 -59.82 -14.29 27.51
N ALA A 258 -59.77 -13.28 26.64
CA ALA A 258 -60.97 -12.64 26.09
C ALA A 258 -61.77 -13.61 25.21
N GLN A 259 -61.11 -14.44 24.40
CA GLN A 259 -61.76 -15.48 23.61
C GLN A 259 -62.42 -16.56 24.50
N ALA A 260 -61.74 -16.99 25.57
CA ALA A 260 -62.33 -17.94 26.52
C ALA A 260 -63.58 -17.37 27.22
N ALA A 261 -63.54 -16.09 27.61
CA ALA A 261 -64.68 -15.40 28.22
C ALA A 261 -65.85 -15.20 27.23
N ALA A 262 -65.55 -14.96 25.95
CA ALA A 262 -66.56 -14.88 24.91
C ALA A 262 -67.24 -16.23 24.67
N ALA A 263 -66.46 -17.32 24.60
CA ALA A 263 -67.00 -18.67 24.44
C ALA A 263 -67.90 -19.10 25.62
N SER A 264 -67.53 -18.75 26.86
CA SER A 264 -68.40 -19.01 28.01
C SER A 264 -69.70 -18.20 27.97
N ALA A 265 -69.65 -16.95 27.53
CA ALA A 265 -70.83 -16.11 27.40
C ALA A 265 -71.78 -16.61 26.28
N GLU A 266 -71.24 -17.12 25.18
CA GLU A 266 -72.04 -17.77 24.13
C GLU A 266 -72.74 -19.04 24.64
N GLN A 267 -72.05 -19.86 25.43
CA GLN A 267 -72.62 -21.06 26.05
C GLN A 267 -73.80 -20.70 26.96
N GLU A 268 -73.64 -19.70 27.83
CA GLU A 268 -74.71 -19.21 28.71
C GLU A 268 -75.93 -18.69 27.91
N ARG A 269 -75.70 -18.07 26.75
CA ARG A 269 -76.78 -17.64 25.86
C ARG A 269 -77.52 -18.77 25.21
N HIS A 270 -76.81 -19.80 24.76
CA HIS A 270 -77.45 -21.00 24.22
C HIS A 270 -78.34 -21.68 25.27
N GLU A 271 -77.86 -21.75 26.52
CA GLU A 271 -78.68 -22.25 27.62
C GLU A 271 -79.90 -21.36 27.88
N ALA A 272 -79.73 -20.04 27.97
CA ALA A 272 -80.83 -19.10 28.19
C ALA A 272 -81.87 -19.15 27.05
N GLN A 273 -81.43 -19.23 25.79
CA GLN A 273 -82.32 -19.40 24.63
C GLN A 273 -83.08 -20.73 24.68
N SER A 274 -82.42 -21.83 25.05
CA SER A 274 -83.10 -23.12 25.19
C SER A 274 -84.17 -23.10 26.27
N ARG A 275 -83.91 -22.43 27.41
CA ARG A 275 -84.88 -22.23 28.50
C ARG A 275 -86.05 -21.36 28.06
N ALA A 276 -85.80 -20.26 27.35
CA ALA A 276 -86.84 -19.39 26.81
C ALA A 276 -87.73 -20.11 25.77
N ALA A 277 -87.13 -20.94 24.90
CA ALA A 277 -87.86 -21.74 23.92
C ALA A 277 -88.74 -22.82 24.58
N ALA A 278 -88.27 -23.43 25.68
CA ALA A 278 -89.06 -24.36 26.47
C ALA A 278 -90.28 -23.68 27.11
N LEU A 279 -90.10 -22.51 27.73
CA LEU A 279 -91.18 -21.71 28.32
C LEU A 279 -92.21 -21.25 27.26
N ALA A 280 -91.74 -20.82 26.08
CA ALA A 280 -92.62 -20.44 24.98
C ALA A 280 -93.47 -21.62 24.46
N SER A 281 -92.90 -22.83 24.43
CA SER A 281 -93.64 -24.05 24.05
C SER A 281 -94.68 -24.44 25.10
N GLU A 282 -94.38 -24.23 26.39
CA GLU A 282 -95.30 -24.48 27.51
C GLU A 282 -96.51 -23.53 27.47
N LEU A 283 -96.28 -22.24 27.15
CA LEU A 283 -97.33 -21.24 26.98
C LEU A 283 -98.20 -21.46 25.73
N ALA A 284 -97.63 -22.01 24.64
CA ALA A 284 -98.38 -22.34 23.44
C ALA A 284 -99.33 -23.54 23.62
N GLY A 285 -99.12 -24.37 24.65
CA GLY A 285 -99.97 -25.50 25.01
C GLY A 285 -101.25 -25.14 25.77
N ILE A 286 -101.45 -23.88 26.17
CA ILE A 286 -102.63 -23.45 26.93
C ILE A 286 -103.83 -23.29 25.98
N PRO A 287 -104.92 -24.07 26.12
CA PRO A 287 -106.03 -24.04 25.18
C PRO A 287 -106.79 -22.70 25.22
N ARG A 288 -106.90 -22.05 24.05
CA ARG A 288 -107.66 -20.80 23.85
C ARG A 288 -109.17 -21.06 23.97
N GLY A 289 -109.74 -20.75 25.12
CA GLY A 289 -111.19 -20.74 25.32
C GLY A 289 -111.63 -19.67 26.32
N SER A 290 -112.23 -18.59 25.80
CA SER A 290 -113.34 -17.81 26.38
C SER A 290 -113.17 -16.29 26.24
N LEU A 291 -114.19 -15.70 25.62
CA LEU A 291 -114.33 -14.31 25.19
C LEU A 291 -114.78 -13.41 26.35
N ILE A 292 -113.86 -12.93 27.19
CA ILE A 292 -113.96 -11.62 27.91
C ILE A 292 -112.57 -10.90 27.93
N ALA A 293 -111.54 -11.43 27.26
CA ALA A 293 -110.15 -11.03 27.50
C ALA A 293 -109.49 -10.14 26.42
N ASP A 294 -110.23 -9.38 25.61
CA ASP A 294 -109.62 -8.66 24.47
C ASP A 294 -108.73 -7.46 24.87
N ALA A 295 -109.03 -6.76 25.95
CA ALA A 295 -108.16 -5.67 26.44
C ALA A 295 -106.92 -6.21 27.18
N ALA A 296 -107.09 -7.24 28.02
CA ALA A 296 -105.98 -7.89 28.70
C ALA A 296 -105.06 -8.64 27.72
N ALA A 297 -105.61 -9.28 26.68
CA ALA A 297 -104.83 -9.93 25.62
C ALA A 297 -104.09 -8.93 24.72
N ALA A 298 -104.58 -7.69 24.58
CA ALA A 298 -103.88 -6.63 23.85
C ALA A 298 -102.67 -6.09 24.63
N GLU A 299 -102.81 -5.85 25.93
CA GLU A 299 -101.68 -5.50 26.80
C GLU A 299 -100.64 -6.63 26.87
N GLN A 300 -101.08 -7.90 26.96
CA GLN A 300 -100.17 -9.04 26.90
C GLN A 300 -99.39 -9.10 25.57
N ARG A 301 -100.04 -8.78 24.44
CA ARG A 301 -99.38 -8.76 23.12
C ARG A 301 -98.41 -7.60 22.97
N GLU A 302 -98.69 -6.44 23.55
CA GLU A 302 -97.75 -5.32 23.57
C GLU A 302 -96.55 -5.60 24.47
N ALA A 303 -96.76 -6.18 25.66
CA ALA A 303 -95.68 -6.58 26.56
C ALA A 303 -94.77 -7.63 25.90
N VAL A 304 -95.35 -8.66 25.28
CA VAL A 304 -94.59 -9.67 24.51
C VAL A 304 -93.91 -9.02 23.29
N GLY A 305 -94.54 -8.05 22.63
CA GLY A 305 -93.93 -7.30 21.53
C GLY A 305 -92.68 -6.52 21.96
N ARG A 306 -92.68 -5.95 23.16
CA ARG A 306 -91.52 -5.25 23.75
C ARG A 306 -90.41 -6.23 24.14
N GLU A 307 -90.73 -7.36 24.78
CA GLU A 307 -89.74 -8.39 25.10
C GLU A 307 -89.08 -8.98 23.84
N VAL A 308 -89.84 -9.21 22.77
CA VAL A 308 -89.31 -9.68 21.49
C VAL A 308 -88.41 -8.62 20.83
N ALA A 309 -88.71 -7.32 21.00
CA ALA A 309 -87.86 -6.24 20.50
C ALA A 309 -86.54 -6.15 21.29
N GLU A 310 -86.57 -6.26 22.62
CA GLU A 310 -85.36 -6.29 23.46
C GLU A 310 -84.49 -7.52 23.17
N LEU A 311 -85.10 -8.70 23.00
CA LEU A 311 -84.39 -9.91 22.60
C LEU A 311 -83.72 -9.78 21.23
N ARG A 312 -84.36 -9.12 20.27
CA ARG A 312 -83.77 -8.84 18.95
C ARG A 312 -82.58 -7.89 19.05
N GLN A 313 -82.69 -6.86 19.87
CA GLN A 313 -81.61 -5.90 20.08
C GLN A 313 -80.40 -6.57 20.75
N SER A 314 -80.63 -7.37 21.80
CA SER A 314 -79.58 -8.15 22.46
C SER A 314 -78.89 -9.15 21.50
N LEU A 315 -79.65 -9.80 20.61
CA LEU A 315 -79.11 -10.67 19.56
C LEU A 315 -78.28 -9.90 18.51
N GLN A 316 -78.63 -8.63 18.25
CA GLN A 316 -77.85 -7.76 17.38
C GLN A 316 -76.53 -7.35 18.01
N ASP A 317 -76.55 -6.93 19.28
CA ASP A 317 -75.36 -6.50 20.03
C ASP A 317 -74.33 -7.64 20.17
N GLU A 318 -74.76 -8.78 20.69
CA GLU A 318 -74.75 -10.02 19.93
C GLU A 318 -73.70 -10.27 18.83
N ARG A 319 -74.29 -10.31 17.64
CA ARG A 319 -73.63 -10.50 16.36
C ARG A 319 -72.57 -9.43 16.10
N GLN A 320 -72.79 -8.20 16.55
CA GLN A 320 -71.82 -7.12 16.40
C GLN A 320 -70.54 -7.44 17.16
N LYS A 321 -70.67 -7.84 18.43
CA LYS A 321 -69.53 -8.24 19.28
C LYS A 321 -68.79 -9.45 18.69
N ASN A 322 -69.52 -10.40 18.12
CA ASN A 322 -68.91 -11.56 17.48
C ASN A 322 -68.20 -11.20 16.16
N ALA A 323 -68.74 -10.25 15.40
CA ALA A 323 -68.08 -9.71 14.21
C ALA A 323 -66.76 -8.99 14.57
N ASP A 324 -66.73 -8.24 15.68
CA ASP A 324 -65.52 -7.58 16.17
C ASP A 324 -64.45 -8.59 16.63
N LEU A 325 -64.84 -9.67 17.30
CA LEU A 325 -63.93 -10.77 17.68
C LEU A 325 -63.39 -11.50 16.45
N ALA A 326 -64.21 -11.75 15.44
CA ALA A 326 -63.77 -12.35 14.18
C ALA A 326 -62.80 -11.43 13.42
N ALA A 327 -63.03 -10.11 13.46
CA ALA A 327 -62.10 -9.13 12.90
C ALA A 327 -60.76 -9.12 13.66
N GLN A 328 -60.79 -9.18 15.00
CA GLN A 328 -59.57 -9.31 15.82
C GLN A 328 -58.82 -10.62 15.53
N ALA A 329 -59.51 -11.74 15.36
CA ALA A 329 -58.87 -13.02 15.02
C ALA A 329 -58.16 -12.97 13.66
N LYS A 330 -58.79 -12.34 12.65
CA LYS A 330 -58.15 -12.12 11.34
C LYS A 330 -56.94 -11.18 11.43
N ALA A 331 -57.02 -10.12 12.23
CA ALA A 331 -55.89 -9.23 12.47
C ALA A 331 -54.73 -9.98 13.16
N ALA A 332 -55.02 -10.84 14.14
CA ALA A 332 -54.02 -11.67 14.80
C ALA A 332 -53.36 -12.66 13.81
N GLN A 333 -54.13 -13.29 12.92
CA GLN A 333 -53.61 -14.16 11.87
C GLN A 333 -52.70 -13.42 10.89
N ALA A 334 -53.03 -12.18 10.53
CA ALA A 334 -52.18 -11.34 9.68
C ALA A 334 -50.84 -11.01 10.37
N VAL A 335 -50.85 -10.72 11.67
CA VAL A 335 -49.62 -10.50 12.45
C VAL A 335 -48.77 -11.77 12.52
N THR A 336 -49.38 -12.95 12.72
CA THR A 336 -48.62 -14.21 12.71
C THR A 336 -48.03 -14.54 11.36
N ALA A 337 -48.77 -14.30 10.26
CA ALA A 337 -48.26 -14.51 8.91
C ALA A 337 -47.08 -13.58 8.59
N ASN A 338 -47.16 -12.32 9.02
CA ASN A 338 -46.08 -11.36 8.85
C ASN A 338 -44.84 -11.74 9.70
N ALA A 339 -45.05 -12.23 10.93
CA ALA A 339 -43.98 -12.75 11.77
C ALA A 339 -43.31 -14.01 11.18
N GLU A 340 -44.06 -14.88 10.51
CA GLU A 340 -43.51 -16.03 9.78
C GLU A 340 -42.71 -15.61 8.55
N GLN A 341 -43.19 -14.61 7.79
CA GLN A 341 -42.43 -14.03 6.67
C GLN A 341 -41.11 -13.44 7.13
N GLN A 342 -41.11 -12.68 8.23
CA GLN A 342 -39.88 -12.14 8.82
C GLN A 342 -38.91 -13.25 9.27
N ARG A 343 -39.41 -14.36 9.84
CA ARG A 343 -38.56 -15.52 10.20
C ARG A 343 -37.91 -16.16 8.97
N ARG A 344 -38.65 -16.33 7.88
CA ARG A 344 -38.09 -16.89 6.63
C ARG A 344 -37.02 -15.97 6.04
N ALA A 345 -37.27 -14.67 6.01
CA ALA A 345 -36.28 -13.69 5.58
C ALA A 345 -35.00 -13.74 6.44
N LEU A 346 -35.16 -13.93 7.77
CA LEU A 346 -34.04 -14.13 8.69
C LEU A 346 -33.26 -15.42 8.40
N GLU A 347 -33.95 -16.54 8.14
CA GLU A 347 -33.32 -17.82 7.79
C GLU A 347 -32.59 -17.75 6.44
N GLU A 348 -33.18 -17.13 5.43
CA GLU A 348 -32.55 -16.88 4.13
C GLU A 348 -31.30 -16.02 4.29
N ALA A 349 -31.39 -14.90 5.02
CA ALA A 349 -30.27 -14.04 5.32
C ALA A 349 -29.13 -14.77 6.06
N GLN A 350 -29.45 -15.65 7.01
CA GLN A 350 -28.47 -16.48 7.69
C GLN A 350 -27.83 -17.51 6.75
N ALA A 351 -28.61 -18.12 5.86
CA ALA A 351 -28.09 -19.04 4.85
C ALA A 351 -27.15 -18.34 3.87
N HIS A 352 -27.49 -17.13 3.42
CA HIS A 352 -26.64 -16.29 2.59
C HIS A 352 -25.34 -15.90 3.31
N ALA A 353 -25.41 -15.47 4.57
CA ALA A 353 -24.22 -15.18 5.37
C ALA A 353 -23.31 -16.41 5.56
N ALA A 354 -23.90 -17.59 5.77
CA ALA A 354 -23.15 -18.84 5.87
C ALA A 354 -22.48 -19.25 4.54
N ALA A 355 -23.11 -18.96 3.39
CA ALA A 355 -22.51 -19.18 2.08
C ALA A 355 -21.30 -18.26 1.86
N LEU A 356 -21.44 -16.96 2.13
CA LEU A 356 -20.33 -15.99 2.05
C LEU A 356 -19.17 -16.36 2.99
N ALA A 357 -19.46 -16.84 4.20
CA ALA A 357 -18.44 -17.31 5.12
C ALA A 357 -17.64 -18.51 4.57
N ARG A 358 -18.29 -19.41 3.81
CA ARG A 358 -17.61 -20.54 3.13
C ARG A 358 -16.73 -20.04 1.99
N GLU A 359 -17.21 -19.13 1.17
CA GLU A 359 -16.43 -18.52 0.08
C GLU A 359 -15.20 -17.77 0.64
N LEU A 360 -15.35 -17.04 1.74
CA LEU A 360 -14.24 -16.39 2.43
C LEU A 360 -13.23 -17.39 3.01
N ALA A 361 -13.70 -18.53 3.52
CA ALA A 361 -12.80 -19.59 4.00
C ALA A 361 -12.05 -20.28 2.85
N GLU A 362 -12.70 -20.44 1.69
CA GLU A 362 -12.09 -21.03 0.49
C GLU A 362 -11.03 -20.10 -0.11
N THR A 363 -11.36 -18.83 -0.32
CA THR A 363 -10.40 -17.81 -0.80
C THR A 363 -9.19 -17.68 0.13
N ARG A 364 -9.38 -17.81 1.46
CA ARG A 364 -8.27 -17.86 2.41
C ARG A 364 -7.36 -19.06 2.22
N ARG A 365 -7.92 -20.26 2.06
CA ARG A 365 -7.14 -21.46 1.80
C ARG A 365 -6.37 -21.35 0.49
N GLU A 366 -6.97 -20.72 -0.51
CA GLU A 366 -6.30 -20.46 -1.78
C GLU A 366 -5.13 -19.47 -1.62
N ILE A 367 -5.31 -18.38 -0.87
CA ILE A 367 -4.24 -17.43 -0.55
C ILE A 367 -3.12 -18.10 0.24
N GLU A 368 -3.45 -18.94 1.22
CA GLU A 368 -2.45 -19.67 2.01
C GLU A 368 -1.65 -20.65 1.15
N THR A 369 -2.33 -21.36 0.25
CA THR A 369 -1.69 -22.24 -0.73
C THR A 369 -0.76 -21.47 -1.67
N ARG A 370 -1.21 -20.33 -2.21
CA ARG A 370 -0.39 -19.45 -3.06
C ARG A 370 0.81 -18.90 -2.29
N ASN A 371 0.66 -18.55 -1.01
CA ASN A 371 1.77 -18.10 -0.17
C ASN A 371 2.82 -19.19 0.07
N VAL A 372 2.40 -20.44 0.26
CA VAL A 372 3.32 -21.57 0.37
C VAL A 372 4.10 -21.74 -0.94
N GLN A 373 3.42 -21.69 -2.10
CA GLN A 373 4.08 -21.77 -3.41
C GLN A 373 5.08 -20.62 -3.63
N LEU A 374 4.74 -19.40 -3.21
CA LEU A 374 5.65 -18.25 -3.30
C LEU A 374 6.87 -18.40 -2.39
N ARG A 375 6.70 -18.96 -1.18
CA ARG A 375 7.83 -19.26 -0.29
C ARG A 375 8.75 -20.30 -0.91
N GLU A 376 8.19 -21.38 -1.44
CA GLU A 376 8.96 -22.43 -2.12
C GLU A 376 9.73 -21.87 -3.31
N ALA A 377 9.08 -21.09 -4.19
CA ALA A 377 9.74 -20.44 -5.32
C ALA A 377 10.84 -19.46 -4.88
N ASN A 378 10.65 -18.75 -3.76
CA ASN A 378 11.66 -17.84 -3.22
C ASN A 378 12.85 -18.60 -2.60
N ASP A 379 12.59 -19.72 -1.93
CA ASP A 379 13.62 -20.60 -1.38
C ASP A 379 14.45 -21.23 -2.52
N GLU A 380 13.80 -21.69 -3.59
CA GLU A 380 14.47 -22.15 -4.80
C GLU A 380 15.31 -21.05 -5.46
N ALA A 381 14.77 -19.84 -5.61
CA ALA A 381 15.52 -18.70 -6.15
C ALA A 381 16.72 -18.32 -5.26
N SER A 382 16.57 -18.42 -3.94
CA SER A 382 17.66 -18.22 -2.98
C SER A 382 18.75 -19.29 -3.12
N GLN A 383 18.36 -20.57 -3.26
CA GLN A 383 19.29 -21.66 -3.51
C GLN A 383 20.06 -21.48 -4.82
N GLN A 384 19.39 -21.07 -5.90
CA GLN A 384 20.02 -20.76 -7.19
C GLN A 384 21.03 -19.62 -7.07
N ARG A 385 20.69 -18.54 -6.35
CA ARG A 385 21.63 -17.43 -6.08
C ARG A 385 22.84 -17.90 -5.28
N GLN A 386 22.65 -18.77 -4.29
CA GLN A 386 23.75 -19.33 -3.52
C GLN A 386 24.64 -20.22 -4.37
N ALA A 387 24.07 -21.08 -5.22
CA ALA A 387 24.83 -21.92 -6.14
C ALA A 387 25.67 -21.06 -7.11
N ALA A 388 25.04 -20.06 -7.75
CA ALA A 388 25.74 -19.12 -8.63
C ALA A 388 26.86 -18.36 -7.90
N ASN A 389 26.64 -17.93 -6.65
CA ASN A 389 27.67 -17.27 -5.86
C ASN A 389 28.83 -18.20 -5.50
N ARG A 390 28.57 -19.49 -5.25
CA ARG A 390 29.62 -20.50 -5.03
C ARG A 390 30.45 -20.68 -6.30
N GLU A 391 29.81 -20.85 -7.46
CA GLU A 391 30.50 -20.95 -8.74
C GLU A 391 31.35 -19.71 -9.05
N ILE A 392 30.82 -18.51 -8.78
CA ILE A 392 31.59 -17.25 -8.93
C ILE A 392 32.79 -17.22 -7.97
N ALA A 393 32.63 -17.70 -6.74
CA ALA A 393 33.73 -17.76 -5.77
C ALA A 393 34.82 -18.75 -6.21
N GLU A 394 34.43 -19.92 -6.73
CA GLU A 394 35.36 -20.92 -7.27
C GLU A 394 36.12 -20.38 -8.48
N LEU A 395 35.43 -19.75 -9.44
CA LEU A 395 36.07 -19.12 -10.60
C LEU A 395 37.09 -18.04 -10.19
N ARG A 396 36.76 -17.23 -9.18
CA ARG A 396 37.70 -16.24 -8.63
C ARG A 396 38.93 -16.90 -8.01
N GLN A 397 38.74 -18.00 -7.28
CA GLN A 397 39.86 -18.74 -6.69
C GLN A 397 40.77 -19.33 -7.78
N SER A 398 40.21 -19.91 -8.83
CA SER A 398 40.99 -20.42 -9.97
C SER A 398 41.77 -19.29 -10.67
N LEU A 399 41.13 -18.14 -10.93
CA LEU A 399 41.83 -16.98 -11.51
C LEU A 399 42.97 -16.47 -10.61
N GLN A 400 42.78 -16.50 -9.28
CA GLN A 400 43.83 -16.11 -8.34
C GLN A 400 44.99 -17.12 -8.31
N GLN A 401 44.69 -18.42 -8.42
CA GLN A 401 45.71 -19.47 -8.57
C GLN A 401 46.50 -19.31 -9.87
N GLU A 402 45.84 -19.02 -10.99
CA GLU A 402 46.52 -18.76 -12.26
C GLU A 402 47.42 -17.52 -12.17
N ARG A 403 46.92 -16.42 -11.59
CA ARG A 403 47.71 -15.19 -11.37
C ARG A 403 48.96 -15.44 -10.53
N SER A 404 48.80 -16.08 -9.37
CA SER A 404 49.94 -16.41 -8.51
C SER A 404 50.92 -17.40 -9.16
N GLY A 405 50.43 -18.33 -9.98
CA GLY A 405 51.27 -19.21 -10.79
C GLY A 405 52.05 -18.47 -11.89
N ILE A 406 51.45 -17.46 -12.52
CA ILE A 406 52.13 -16.58 -13.48
C ILE A 406 53.17 -15.72 -12.77
N GLU A 407 52.83 -15.12 -11.63
CA GLU A 407 53.75 -14.31 -10.82
C GLU A 407 54.96 -15.14 -10.33
N ALA A 408 54.74 -16.38 -9.90
CA ALA A 408 55.81 -17.29 -9.52
C ALA A 408 56.75 -17.60 -10.70
N LYS A 409 56.20 -17.97 -11.87
CA LYS A 409 57.00 -18.20 -13.10
C LYS A 409 57.77 -16.95 -13.55
N GLN A 410 57.19 -15.77 -13.36
CA GLN A 410 57.85 -14.50 -13.70
C GLN A 410 59.00 -14.20 -12.74
N LYS A 411 58.85 -14.51 -11.45
CA LYS A 411 59.92 -14.39 -10.45
C LYS A 411 61.06 -15.39 -10.69
N ASP A 412 60.73 -16.62 -11.09
CA ASP A 412 61.72 -17.64 -11.45
C ASP A 412 62.51 -17.23 -12.71
N ARG A 413 61.82 -16.66 -13.72
CA ARG A 413 62.48 -16.09 -14.92
C ARG A 413 63.35 -14.87 -14.61
N ALA A 414 62.91 -13.98 -13.73
CA ALA A 414 63.71 -12.85 -13.29
C ALA A 414 64.96 -13.30 -12.51
N SER A 415 64.85 -14.39 -11.75
CA SER A 415 65.98 -14.99 -11.03
C SER A 415 66.96 -15.73 -11.97
N ALA A 416 66.48 -16.25 -13.10
CA ALA A 416 67.31 -16.85 -14.16
C ALA A 416 68.01 -15.81 -15.06
N SER A 417 67.69 -14.52 -14.93
CA SER A 417 68.25 -13.41 -15.70
C SER A 417 69.10 -12.47 -14.83
N GLY A 418 70.08 -13.03 -14.11
CA GLY A 418 71.25 -12.29 -13.59
C GLY A 418 72.41 -12.33 -14.59
N PRO A 419 73.35 -11.35 -14.58
CA PRO A 419 74.09 -10.94 -15.76
C PRO A 419 75.16 -11.96 -16.16
N ALA A 420 75.16 -12.35 -17.43
CA ALA A 420 76.30 -12.99 -18.07
C ALA A 420 76.64 -12.20 -19.34
N ASP A 421 77.72 -11.43 -19.26
CA ASP A 421 78.43 -10.95 -20.43
C ASP A 421 79.77 -11.70 -20.53
N ALA A 422 80.06 -12.17 -21.76
CA ALA A 422 81.28 -12.85 -22.26
C ALA A 422 81.55 -14.32 -21.78
N ARG A 423 81.81 -15.35 -22.61
CA ARG A 423 82.24 -15.43 -24.02
C ARG A 423 82.20 -16.89 -24.56
N LEU A 424 81.62 -17.06 -25.76
CA LEU A 424 81.90 -17.99 -26.90
C LEU A 424 82.37 -19.46 -26.68
N GLN A 425 81.64 -20.41 -27.29
CA GLN A 425 82.19 -21.30 -28.34
C GLN A 425 81.11 -22.00 -29.21
N VAL A 426 81.51 -22.33 -30.43
CA VAL A 426 80.77 -22.61 -31.67
C VAL A 426 80.62 -24.12 -31.95
N GLN A 427 79.49 -24.54 -32.54
CA GLN A 427 79.32 -25.59 -33.59
C GLN A 427 77.81 -25.95 -33.69
N GLN A 428 77.16 -26.23 -34.82
CA GLN A 428 77.40 -26.20 -36.26
C GLN A 428 76.05 -26.65 -36.91
N THR A 429 75.64 -26.04 -38.05
CA THR A 429 74.80 -26.60 -39.15
C THR A 429 73.38 -27.11 -38.82
N ASN A 430 72.29 -26.84 -39.56
CA ASN A 430 72.15 -26.72 -41.01
C ASN A 430 70.76 -26.12 -41.38
N GLU A 431 70.71 -25.40 -42.51
CA GLU A 431 69.63 -25.17 -43.52
C GLU A 431 68.15 -25.48 -43.13
N GLY A 432 67.15 -24.63 -43.34
CA GLY A 432 66.76 -23.87 -44.55
C GLY A 432 65.26 -23.46 -44.46
N PRO A 433 64.68 -22.74 -45.44
CA PRO A 433 63.96 -21.48 -45.18
C PRO A 433 62.53 -21.40 -45.76
N ILE A 434 61.59 -20.66 -45.13
CA ILE A 434 60.43 -20.04 -45.83
C ILE A 434 59.95 -18.75 -45.10
N LEU A 435 60.00 -17.61 -45.80
CA LEU A 435 59.31 -16.33 -45.54
C LEU A 435 57.87 -16.38 -46.13
N PRO A 436 57.01 -15.35 -46.04
CA PRO A 436 56.82 -14.25 -45.07
C PRO A 436 55.32 -14.13 -44.68
N ALA A 437 54.94 -13.09 -43.91
CA ALA A 437 53.86 -12.14 -44.28
C ALA A 437 53.21 -11.48 -43.06
N THR A 438 53.56 -10.20 -42.88
CA THR A 438 52.65 -9.06 -42.72
C THR A 438 51.27 -9.30 -42.12
N ARG A 439 50.96 -8.57 -41.03
CA ARG A 439 49.89 -7.56 -41.09
C ARG A 439 50.06 -6.51 -40.00
N SER A 440 50.58 -5.35 -40.41
CA SER A 440 50.17 -4.07 -39.82
C SER A 440 48.70 -3.83 -40.17
N VAL A 441 47.89 -3.41 -39.21
CA VAL A 441 46.92 -2.34 -39.44
C VAL A 441 46.90 -1.44 -38.22
N GLU A 442 47.33 -0.21 -38.49
CA GLU A 442 47.23 0.99 -37.71
C GLU A 442 45.80 1.54 -37.79
N ALA A 443 45.30 2.04 -36.65
CA ALA A 443 44.28 3.07 -36.43
C ALA A 443 42.95 3.03 -37.21
N THR A 444 41.83 2.97 -36.47
CA THR A 444 40.65 3.82 -36.74
C THR A 444 39.66 3.84 -35.56
N VAL A 445 39.43 5.05 -35.04
CA VAL A 445 38.20 5.57 -34.42
C VAL A 445 37.81 5.09 -33.01
N ALA A 446 37.93 6.01 -32.05
CA ALA A 446 37.25 5.97 -30.77
C ALA A 446 35.73 6.26 -30.96
N GLU A 447 34.94 5.20 -31.09
CA GLU A 447 33.65 4.89 -30.43
C GLU A 447 33.08 3.62 -31.09
N PRO A 448 32.78 2.54 -30.33
CA PRO A 448 31.45 2.39 -29.72
C PRO A 448 31.50 1.55 -28.43
N LEU A 449 31.93 2.13 -27.30
CA LEU A 449 31.82 1.45 -26.00
C LEU A 449 30.43 1.67 -25.36
N THR A 450 29.74 2.75 -25.70
CA THR A 450 28.40 3.10 -25.19
C THR A 450 27.28 2.27 -25.82
N ALA A 451 27.25 2.12 -27.15
CA ALA A 451 26.24 1.33 -27.85
C ALA A 451 26.32 -0.18 -27.53
N ALA A 452 27.53 -0.73 -27.35
CA ALA A 452 27.72 -2.12 -26.94
C ALA A 452 27.19 -2.39 -25.51
N ASN A 453 27.45 -1.47 -24.58
CA ASN A 453 26.94 -1.55 -23.21
C ASN A 453 25.41 -1.36 -23.13
N GLN A 454 24.83 -0.54 -24.02
CA GLN A 454 23.37 -0.39 -24.14
C GLN A 454 22.70 -1.66 -24.64
N ASN A 455 23.25 -2.28 -25.70
CA ASN A 455 22.73 -3.54 -26.24
C ASN A 455 22.82 -4.68 -25.23
N GLU A 456 23.91 -4.76 -24.45
CA GLU A 456 24.05 -5.79 -23.40
C GLU A 456 23.11 -5.54 -22.21
N ALA A 457 22.94 -4.27 -21.82
CA ALA A 457 21.97 -3.89 -20.78
C ALA A 457 20.53 -4.14 -21.24
N GLU A 458 20.20 -3.85 -22.50
CA GLU A 458 18.90 -4.14 -23.10
C GLU A 458 18.61 -5.63 -23.11
N ALA A 459 19.58 -6.45 -23.54
CA ALA A 459 19.46 -7.91 -23.59
C ALA A 459 19.21 -8.56 -22.21
N ARG A 460 19.60 -7.90 -21.11
CA ARG A 460 19.43 -8.42 -19.75
C ARG A 460 18.24 -7.79 -19.01
N LEU A 461 18.00 -6.49 -19.18
CA LEU A 461 17.01 -5.75 -18.39
C LEU A 461 15.60 -5.84 -18.98
N ILE A 462 15.45 -5.85 -20.32
CA ILE A 462 14.13 -5.95 -20.95
C ILE A 462 13.44 -7.30 -20.66
N PRO A 463 14.11 -8.47 -20.81
CA PRO A 463 13.46 -9.76 -20.50
C PRO A 463 13.11 -9.88 -19.02
N ARG A 464 13.96 -9.34 -18.13
CA ARG A 464 13.71 -9.34 -16.69
C ARG A 464 12.53 -8.45 -16.31
N ALA A 465 12.44 -7.25 -16.87
CA ALA A 465 11.29 -6.37 -16.68
C ALA A 465 10.00 -7.00 -17.19
N LYS A 466 10.04 -7.64 -18.37
CA LYS A 466 8.89 -8.34 -18.95
C LYS A 466 8.40 -9.47 -18.03
N ALA A 467 9.31 -10.30 -17.52
CA ALA A 467 8.95 -11.35 -16.58
C ALA A 467 8.27 -10.80 -15.30
N LEU A 468 8.68 -9.63 -14.81
CA LEU A 468 8.06 -8.97 -13.67
C LEU A 468 6.67 -8.41 -13.99
N LEU A 469 6.47 -7.88 -15.20
CA LEU A 469 5.15 -7.45 -15.68
C LEU A 469 4.19 -8.64 -15.86
N ASP A 470 4.68 -9.74 -16.42
CA ASP A 470 3.90 -10.98 -16.60
C ASP A 470 3.50 -11.59 -15.24
N GLN A 471 4.30 -11.37 -14.19
CA GLN A 471 4.00 -11.74 -12.81
C GLN A 471 3.04 -10.77 -12.10
N GLY A 472 2.64 -9.66 -12.75
CA GLY A 472 1.82 -8.61 -12.16
C GLY A 472 2.55 -7.73 -11.15
N ASN A 473 3.87 -7.85 -11.01
CA ASN A 473 4.67 -7.05 -10.09
C ASN A 473 5.10 -5.74 -10.75
N ILE A 474 4.13 -4.82 -10.85
CA ILE A 474 4.31 -3.52 -11.53
C ILE A 474 5.38 -2.66 -10.83
N GLY A 475 5.47 -2.71 -9.49
CA GLY A 475 6.44 -1.95 -8.72
C GLY A 475 7.89 -2.38 -9.00
N ALA A 476 8.17 -3.69 -8.97
CA ALA A 476 9.50 -4.21 -9.29
C ALA A 476 9.85 -4.02 -10.77
N ALA A 477 8.86 -4.16 -11.67
CA ALA A 477 9.06 -3.90 -13.09
C ALA A 477 9.47 -2.45 -13.35
N ARG A 478 8.82 -1.47 -12.70
CA ARG A 478 9.17 -0.04 -12.81
C ARG A 478 10.63 0.23 -12.45
N ILE A 479 11.13 -0.34 -11.35
CA ILE A 479 12.54 -0.15 -10.92
C ILE A 479 13.51 -0.66 -12.00
N VAL A 480 13.26 -1.84 -12.57
CA VAL A 480 14.13 -2.42 -13.60
C VAL A 480 14.03 -1.62 -14.91
N LEU A 481 12.85 -1.12 -15.24
CA LEU A 481 12.57 -0.33 -16.43
C LEU A 481 13.12 1.10 -16.32
N GLU A 482 13.11 1.71 -15.12
CA GLU A 482 13.73 3.01 -14.84
C GLU A 482 15.24 2.94 -15.08
N LEU A 483 15.91 1.93 -14.50
CA LEU A 483 17.34 1.70 -14.73
C LEU A 483 17.69 1.49 -16.21
N ALA A 484 16.81 0.84 -16.97
CA ALA A 484 16.99 0.64 -18.40
C ALA A 484 16.68 1.90 -19.22
N ALA A 485 15.71 2.71 -18.79
CA ALA A 485 15.35 3.99 -19.41
C ALA A 485 16.38 5.09 -19.14
N GLU A 486 17.11 5.03 -18.02
CA GLU A 486 18.28 5.86 -17.73
C GLU A 486 19.46 5.58 -18.67
N LYS A 487 19.56 4.35 -19.18
CA LYS A 487 20.54 3.96 -20.21
C LYS A 487 20.10 4.32 -21.63
N ASP A 488 19.03 5.09 -21.77
CA ASP A 488 18.39 5.51 -23.02
C ASP A 488 17.93 4.36 -23.92
N ILE A 489 17.57 3.22 -23.31
CA ILE A 489 16.95 2.11 -24.04
C ILE A 489 15.51 2.51 -24.38
N ALA A 490 15.23 2.67 -25.68
CA ALA A 490 13.93 3.13 -26.18
C ALA A 490 12.79 2.18 -25.81
N GLN A 491 13.04 0.87 -25.89
CA GLN A 491 12.09 -0.19 -25.52
C GLN A 491 11.75 -0.14 -24.02
N ALA A 492 12.72 0.17 -23.15
CA ALA A 492 12.50 0.31 -21.72
C ALA A 492 11.64 1.53 -21.41
N SER A 493 11.89 2.66 -22.08
CA SER A 493 11.08 3.87 -21.93
C SER A 493 9.63 3.64 -22.34
N PHE A 494 9.38 2.83 -23.39
CA PHE A 494 8.04 2.46 -23.83
C PHE A 494 7.32 1.59 -22.78
N MET A 495 7.98 0.52 -22.33
CA MET A 495 7.40 -0.39 -21.34
C MET A 495 7.18 0.31 -19.99
N LEU A 496 8.08 1.23 -19.60
CA LEU A 496 7.92 2.05 -18.40
C LEU A 496 6.67 2.93 -18.52
N ALA A 497 6.45 3.55 -19.68
CA ALA A 497 5.26 4.34 -19.95
C ALA A 497 3.97 3.52 -19.81
N GLU A 498 3.95 2.28 -20.31
CA GLU A 498 2.80 1.36 -20.17
C GLU A 498 2.48 1.07 -18.69
N THR A 499 3.48 1.02 -17.81
CA THR A 499 3.24 0.84 -16.38
C THR A 499 2.62 2.06 -15.70
N TYR A 500 2.69 3.26 -16.29
CA TYR A 500 2.09 4.48 -15.75
C TYR A 500 0.79 4.86 -16.46
N ASP A 501 0.48 4.23 -17.59
CA ASP A 501 -0.68 4.51 -18.41
C ASP A 501 -1.97 3.94 -17.74
N PRO A 502 -2.92 4.80 -17.34
CA PRO A 502 -4.15 4.35 -16.67
C PRO A 502 -5.00 3.39 -17.51
N ALA A 503 -5.03 3.56 -18.83
CA ALA A 503 -5.81 2.70 -19.72
C ALA A 503 -5.17 1.30 -19.82
N VAL A 504 -3.84 1.24 -19.82
CA VAL A 504 -3.08 -0.02 -19.86
C VAL A 504 -3.17 -0.74 -18.52
N LEU A 505 -3.03 -0.03 -17.40
CA LEU A 505 -3.20 -0.60 -16.06
C LEU A 505 -4.63 -1.11 -15.82
N SER A 506 -5.64 -0.40 -16.35
CA SER A 506 -7.02 -0.87 -16.33
C SER A 506 -7.19 -2.14 -17.17
N ALA A 507 -6.59 -2.21 -18.36
CA ALA A 507 -6.61 -3.41 -19.20
C ALA A 507 -5.85 -4.60 -18.59
N TRP A 508 -4.81 -4.34 -17.79
CA TRP A 508 -4.09 -5.38 -17.04
C TRP A 508 -4.81 -5.82 -15.76
N GLY A 509 -5.93 -5.18 -15.39
CA GLY A 509 -6.73 -5.55 -14.22
C GLY A 509 -6.00 -5.31 -12.89
N THR A 510 -5.00 -4.44 -12.85
CA THR A 510 -4.19 -4.20 -11.65
C THR A 510 -4.96 -3.31 -10.66
N TYR A 511 -5.53 -3.90 -9.62
CA TYR A 511 -6.19 -3.15 -8.53
C TYR A 511 -5.15 -2.54 -7.58
N GLY A 512 -5.30 -1.24 -7.27
CA GLY A 512 -4.52 -0.56 -6.23
C GLY A 512 -3.26 0.19 -6.68
N THR A 513 -2.89 0.17 -7.96
CA THR A 513 -1.82 1.03 -8.49
C THR A 513 -2.42 2.20 -9.27
N ARG A 514 -2.18 3.43 -8.80
CA ARG A 514 -2.68 4.65 -9.48
C ARG A 514 -1.79 4.94 -10.69
N GLY A 515 -2.39 4.97 -11.87
CA GLY A 515 -1.70 5.41 -13.09
C GLY A 515 -1.40 6.92 -13.05
N GLU A 516 -0.30 7.32 -13.68
CA GLU A 516 0.13 8.71 -13.82
C GLU A 516 0.20 9.09 -15.31
N ALA A 517 -0.91 9.62 -15.84
CA ALA A 517 -1.02 9.96 -17.26
C ALA A 517 0.02 10.98 -17.74
N ALA A 518 0.43 11.92 -16.89
CA ALA A 518 1.45 12.93 -17.22
C ALA A 518 2.83 12.29 -17.48
N LYS A 519 3.29 11.43 -16.57
CA LYS A 519 4.56 10.71 -16.72
C LYS A 519 4.53 9.72 -17.89
N ALA A 520 3.41 9.02 -18.08
CA ALA A 520 3.25 8.12 -19.23
C ALA A 520 3.45 8.87 -20.57
N ARG A 521 2.91 10.09 -20.72
CA ARG A 521 3.10 10.91 -21.92
C ARG A 521 4.57 11.28 -22.15
N GLU A 522 5.29 11.69 -21.11
CA GLU A 522 6.71 12.05 -21.23
C GLU A 522 7.57 10.84 -21.65
N LEU A 523 7.30 9.68 -21.06
CA LEU A 523 8.00 8.44 -21.35
C LEU A 523 7.67 7.90 -22.75
N TYR A 524 6.41 7.98 -23.20
CA TYR A 524 6.06 7.66 -24.59
C TYR A 524 6.71 8.63 -25.58
N ALA A 525 6.81 9.92 -25.26
CA ALA A 525 7.53 10.88 -26.09
C ALA A 525 9.03 10.55 -26.15
N LYS A 526 9.64 10.12 -25.04
CA LYS A 526 11.03 9.64 -24.99
C LYS A 526 11.23 8.38 -25.83
N ALA A 527 10.35 7.39 -25.70
CA ALA A 527 10.37 6.16 -26.49
C ALA A 527 10.18 6.42 -27.99
N HIS A 528 9.33 7.38 -28.35
CA HIS A 528 9.12 7.76 -29.74
C HIS A 528 10.38 8.39 -30.37
N ARG A 529 11.08 9.26 -29.62
CA ARG A 529 12.39 9.81 -30.04
C ARG A 529 13.44 8.71 -30.21
N GLY A 530 13.35 7.64 -29.42
CA GLY A 530 14.17 6.43 -29.54
C GLY A 530 13.77 5.48 -30.68
N GLY A 531 12.78 5.82 -31.52
CA GLY A 531 12.41 5.06 -32.72
C GLY A 531 11.18 4.13 -32.56
N ILE A 532 10.53 4.11 -31.40
CA ILE A 532 9.33 3.27 -31.18
C ILE A 532 8.11 3.97 -31.80
N ARG A 533 7.57 3.39 -32.88
CA ARG A 533 6.38 3.95 -33.56
C ARG A 533 5.09 3.78 -32.77
N GLN A 534 4.94 2.67 -32.05
CA GLN A 534 3.78 2.37 -31.19
C GLN A 534 3.59 3.38 -30.06
N ALA A 535 4.67 4.03 -29.61
CA ALA A 535 4.64 5.07 -28.59
C ALA A 535 3.82 6.29 -29.03
N LYS A 536 3.79 6.60 -30.33
CA LYS A 536 3.00 7.70 -30.88
C LYS A 536 1.50 7.42 -30.78
N GLU A 537 1.09 6.20 -31.12
CA GLU A 537 -0.32 5.78 -31.05
C GLU A 537 -0.84 5.83 -29.61
N ARG A 538 -0.03 5.38 -28.64
CA ARG A 538 -0.37 5.46 -27.20
C ARG A 538 -0.38 6.90 -26.68
N LEU A 539 0.51 7.75 -27.17
CA LEU A 539 0.55 9.17 -26.81
C LEU A 539 -0.67 9.94 -27.33
N ASP A 540 -1.16 9.61 -28.53
CA ASP A 540 -2.38 10.18 -29.11
C ASP A 540 -3.66 9.66 -28.40
N ALA A 541 -3.63 8.44 -27.87
CA ALA A 541 -4.71 7.88 -27.05
C ALA A 541 -4.82 8.56 -25.68
N LEU A 542 -3.70 8.95 -25.07
CA LEU A 542 -3.67 9.68 -23.79
C LEU A 542 -4.03 11.17 -23.89
N ARG A 543 -4.16 11.73 -25.11
CA ARG A 543 -4.52 13.14 -25.35
C ARG A 543 -6.01 13.36 -25.54
N ARG A 544 -6.74 12.30 -25.89
CA ARG A 544 -8.20 12.27 -25.89
C ARG A 544 -8.69 11.98 -24.48
#